data_AF-A0A7S0E6K0-F1
#
_entry.id   AF-A0A7S0E6K0-F1
#
_cell.length_a   1.000
_cell.length_b   1.000
_cell.length_c   1.000
_cell.angle_alpha   90.00
_cell.angle_beta   90.00
_cell.angle_gamma   90.00
#
_symmetry.space_group_name_H-M   'P 1'
#
loop_
_entity.id
_entity.type
_entity.pdbx_description
1 polymer ?
#
loop_
_entity_poly.entity_id
_entity_poly.type
_entity_poly.pdbx_seq_one_letter_code
_entity_poly.pdbx_strand_id
1 'polypeptide(L)'
;ILQAQTGKEVHDLFAEYFPMFLPFLTEEACDAFARKPVHNLPTFQHCGPIIHRSNTTVLLGDAIHTVKPFFGFGINTALDDIFWLDQCLEASTLKESLVQFSEK
;
A
#
# COMPACT_ATOMS: atom_id res chain seq x y z
N ILE A 1 -19.87 7.60 -9.15
CA ILE A 1 -18.44 7.58 -9.55
C ILE A 1 -18.04 6.31 -10.27
N LEU A 2 -18.22 5.12 -9.67
CA LEU A 2 -17.76 3.82 -10.23
C LEU A 2 -18.53 3.30 -11.48
N GLN A 3 -19.32 4.14 -12.14
CA GLN A 3 -20.16 3.76 -13.28
C GLN A 3 -19.87 4.56 -14.54
N ALA A 4 -18.94 5.52 -14.52
CA ALA A 4 -18.55 6.25 -15.74
C ALA A 4 -17.76 5.30 -16.66
N GLN A 5 -18.32 5.00 -17.82
CA GLN A 5 -17.79 4.07 -18.82
C GLN A 5 -17.23 4.79 -20.04
N THR A 6 -17.45 6.10 -20.17
CA THR A 6 -16.93 6.94 -21.25
C THR A 6 -16.21 8.18 -20.71
N GLY A 7 -15.28 8.75 -21.49
CA GLY A 7 -14.60 10.00 -21.10
C GLY A 7 -15.57 11.16 -20.87
N LYS A 8 -16.68 11.23 -21.62
CA LYS A 8 -17.71 12.25 -21.40
C LYS A 8 -18.37 12.10 -20.02
N GLU A 9 -18.76 10.90 -19.62
CA GLU A 9 -19.37 10.65 -18.31
C GLU A 9 -18.39 10.97 -17.17
N VAL A 10 -17.09 10.71 -17.36
CA VAL A 10 -16.05 11.12 -16.42
C VAL A 10 -15.97 12.64 -16.31
N HIS A 11 -15.92 13.33 -17.45
CA HIS A 11 -15.87 14.80 -17.47
C HIS A 11 -17.09 15.41 -16.77
N ASP A 12 -18.31 14.96 -17.09
CA ASP A 12 -19.55 15.45 -16.47
C ASP A 12 -19.54 15.22 -14.96
N LEU A 13 -19.02 14.08 -14.50
CA LEU A 13 -18.87 13.77 -13.08
C LEU A 13 -17.92 14.72 -12.37
N PHE A 14 -16.77 15.01 -12.98
CA PHE A 14 -15.83 15.99 -12.42
C PHE A 14 -16.42 17.39 -12.43
N ALA A 15 -17.23 17.75 -13.43
CA ALA A 15 -17.93 19.04 -13.45
C ALA A 15 -18.94 19.17 -12.30
N GLU A 16 -19.64 18.09 -11.95
CA GLU A 16 -20.63 18.08 -10.86
C GLU A 16 -19.98 18.08 -9.47
N TYR A 17 -19.01 17.18 -9.22
CA TYR A 17 -18.48 16.93 -7.87
C TYR A 17 -17.14 17.62 -7.60
N PHE A 18 -16.34 17.91 -8.63
CA PHE A 18 -14.98 18.44 -8.49
C PHE A 18 -14.62 19.51 -9.54
N PRO A 19 -15.42 20.58 -9.69
CA PRO A 19 -15.27 21.55 -10.78
C PRO A 19 -13.92 22.27 -10.79
N MET A 20 -13.24 22.36 -9.63
CA MET A 20 -11.91 22.97 -9.52
C MET A 20 -10.84 22.25 -10.35
N PHE A 21 -11.05 20.97 -10.69
CA PHE A 21 -10.08 20.20 -11.47
C PHE A 21 -10.32 20.25 -12.98
N LEU A 22 -11.46 20.77 -13.45
CA LEU A 22 -11.78 20.84 -14.88
C LEU A 22 -10.68 21.49 -15.75
N PRO A 23 -10.02 22.60 -15.33
CA PRO A 23 -8.96 23.20 -16.14
C PRO A 23 -7.75 22.29 -16.37
N PHE A 24 -7.60 21.22 -15.57
CA PHE A 24 -6.50 20.28 -15.62
C PHE A 24 -6.88 18.92 -16.23
N LEU A 25 -8.16 18.72 -16.57
CA LEU A 25 -8.67 17.48 -17.15
C LEU A 25 -8.60 17.56 -18.68
N THR A 26 -7.77 16.71 -19.27
CA THR A 26 -7.77 16.50 -20.72
C THR A 26 -8.76 15.41 -21.12
N GLU A 27 -9.20 15.44 -22.37
CA GLU A 27 -10.08 14.41 -22.93
C GLU A 27 -9.44 13.01 -22.83
N GLU A 28 -8.13 12.90 -23.11
CA GLU A 28 -7.39 11.66 -23.02
C GLU A 28 -7.33 11.12 -21.59
N ALA A 29 -7.25 12.00 -20.58
CA ALA A 29 -7.24 11.61 -19.17
C ALA A 29 -8.61 11.07 -18.74
N CYS A 30 -9.70 11.68 -19.21
CA CYS A 30 -11.06 11.20 -18.99
C CYS A 30 -11.28 9.82 -19.61
N ASP A 31 -10.86 9.62 -20.86
CA ASP A 31 -10.93 8.33 -21.53
C ASP A 31 -10.06 7.27 -20.84
N ALA A 32 -8.87 7.65 -20.38
CA ALA A 32 -8.00 6.76 -19.62
C ALA A 32 -8.63 6.36 -18.28
N PHE A 33 -9.31 7.27 -17.59
CA PHE A 33 -10.05 6.96 -16.37
C PHE A 33 -11.19 5.96 -16.65
N ALA A 34 -12.00 6.21 -17.68
CA ALA A 34 -13.14 5.35 -18.04
C ALA A 34 -12.73 3.91 -18.38
N ARG A 35 -11.55 3.73 -18.99
CA ARG A 35 -10.99 2.40 -19.30
C ARG A 35 -10.35 1.69 -18.10
N LYS A 36 -10.01 2.41 -17.02
CA LYS A 36 -9.33 1.80 -15.88
C LYS A 36 -10.31 0.94 -15.07
N PRO A 37 -9.95 -0.31 -14.76
CA PRO A 37 -10.76 -1.12 -13.86
C PRO A 37 -10.76 -0.53 -12.45
N VAL A 38 -11.85 -0.73 -11.73
CA VAL A 38 -11.94 -0.38 -10.31
C VAL A 38 -11.08 -1.37 -9.53
N HIS A 39 -10.14 -0.85 -8.74
CA HIS A 39 -9.31 -1.65 -7.84
C HIS A 39 -9.89 -1.62 -6.42
N ASN A 40 -9.94 -2.78 -5.77
CA ASN A 40 -10.32 -2.88 -4.37
C ASN A 40 -9.13 -2.49 -3.49
N LEU A 41 -9.44 -1.79 -2.39
CA LEU A 41 -8.45 -1.54 -1.36
C LEU A 41 -8.17 -2.81 -0.56
N PRO A 42 -6.93 -3.03 -0.11
CA PRO A 42 -6.63 -4.13 0.79
C PRO A 42 -7.45 -4.00 2.08
N THR A 43 -7.80 -5.14 2.66
CA THR A 43 -8.34 -5.17 4.02
C THR A 43 -7.24 -4.85 5.02
N PHE A 44 -7.62 -4.36 6.20
CA PHE A 44 -6.67 -4.30 7.30
C PHE A 44 -6.28 -5.71 7.70
N GLN A 45 -4.99 -6.03 7.63
CA GLN A 45 -4.46 -7.34 8.03
C GLN A 45 -3.21 -7.13 8.85
N HIS A 46 -2.97 -8.04 9.78
CA HIS A 46 -1.75 -8.10 10.56
C HIS A 46 -1.41 -9.57 10.84
N CYS A 47 -0.16 -9.95 10.57
CA CYS A 47 0.41 -11.26 10.84
C CYS A 47 1.51 -11.11 11.89
N GLY A 48 1.36 -11.76 13.04
CA GLY A 48 2.32 -11.67 14.13
C GLY A 48 1.91 -12.57 15.31
N PRO A 49 2.78 -12.73 16.32
CA PRO A 49 4.09 -12.09 16.45
C PRO A 49 5.19 -12.78 15.62
N ILE A 50 5.06 -14.08 15.31
CA ILE A 50 6.10 -14.82 14.58
C ILE A 50 5.97 -14.55 13.07
N ILE A 51 6.90 -13.74 12.56
CA ILE A 51 6.96 -13.31 11.14
C ILE A 51 8.18 -13.90 10.40
N HIS A 52 8.92 -14.80 11.04
CA HIS A 52 10.03 -15.53 10.45
C HIS A 52 9.76 -17.03 10.36
N ARG A 53 10.51 -17.71 9.48
CA ARG A 53 10.54 -19.16 9.37
C ARG A 53 11.98 -19.64 9.41
N SER A 54 12.28 -20.47 10.41
CA SER A 54 13.63 -21.02 10.62
C SER A 54 14.67 -19.90 10.70
N ASN A 55 15.87 -20.10 10.15
CA ASN A 55 16.94 -19.11 10.10
C ASN A 55 17.17 -18.58 8.67
N THR A 56 16.15 -18.64 7.80
CA THR A 56 16.32 -18.39 6.36
C THR A 56 15.35 -17.38 5.78
N THR A 57 14.26 -17.07 6.48
CA THR A 57 13.15 -16.33 5.87
C THR A 57 12.43 -15.47 6.91
N VAL A 58 12.07 -14.25 6.53
CA VAL A 58 11.30 -13.29 7.33
C VAL A 58 10.40 -12.48 6.41
N LEU A 59 9.21 -12.10 6.91
CA LEU A 59 8.28 -11.21 6.23
C LEU A 59 8.59 -9.74 6.55
N LEU A 60 8.15 -8.81 5.70
CA LEU A 60 8.27 -7.35 5.88
C LEU A 60 7.09 -6.66 5.19
N GLY A 61 6.74 -5.44 5.62
CA GLY A 61 5.77 -4.56 4.96
C GLY A 61 4.38 -5.17 4.81
N ASP A 62 3.75 -4.99 3.65
CA ASP A 62 2.39 -5.44 3.35
C ASP A 62 2.15 -6.95 3.55
N ALA A 63 3.22 -7.77 3.56
CA ALA A 63 3.13 -9.20 3.87
C ALA A 63 2.87 -9.48 5.36
N ILE A 64 3.23 -8.54 6.24
CA ILE A 64 2.95 -8.58 7.67
C ILE A 64 1.71 -7.75 7.97
N HIS A 65 1.69 -6.50 7.53
CA HIS A 65 0.68 -5.53 7.90
C HIS A 65 0.17 -4.80 6.67
N THR A 66 -1.11 -4.95 6.38
CA THR A 66 -1.75 -4.22 5.28
C THR A 66 -2.66 -3.15 5.88
N VAL A 67 -2.47 -1.91 5.45
CA VAL A 67 -3.27 -0.76 5.88
C VAL A 67 -3.92 -0.09 4.69
N LYS A 68 -5.10 0.52 4.89
CA LYS A 68 -5.70 1.36 3.85
C LYS A 68 -4.85 2.62 3.64
N PRO A 69 -4.72 3.13 2.40
CA PRO A 69 -3.81 4.21 2.05
C PRO A 69 -4.27 5.60 2.56
N PHE A 70 -5.21 5.66 3.49
CA PHE A 70 -5.78 6.92 3.98
C PHE A 70 -4.81 7.71 4.87
N PHE A 71 -3.84 7.03 5.50
CA PHE A 71 -2.86 7.67 6.36
C PHE A 71 -1.50 7.90 5.70
N GLY A 72 -1.26 7.37 4.50
CA GLY A 72 0.04 7.48 3.83
C GLY A 72 1.20 6.78 4.55
N PHE A 73 0.94 5.93 5.55
CA PHE A 73 2.00 5.28 6.33
C PHE A 73 2.47 3.93 5.80
N GLY A 74 1.79 3.30 4.83
CA GLY A 74 2.14 1.93 4.38
C GLY A 74 3.62 1.77 4.03
N ILE A 75 4.15 2.62 3.15
CA ILE A 75 5.57 2.56 2.78
C ILE A 75 6.51 2.98 3.93
N ASN A 76 6.10 3.94 4.75
CA ASN A 76 6.92 4.41 5.88
C ASN A 76 7.08 3.31 6.93
N THR A 77 6.00 2.63 7.28
CA THR A 77 6.04 1.50 8.23
C THR A 77 6.80 0.31 7.64
N ALA A 78 6.68 0.03 6.33
CA ALA A 78 7.50 -0.99 5.69
C ALA A 78 9.01 -0.65 5.70
N LEU A 79 9.37 0.64 5.61
CA LEU A 79 10.75 1.09 5.76
C LEU A 79 11.23 1.01 7.22
N ASP A 80 10.35 1.29 8.19
CA ASP A 80 10.64 1.09 9.61
C ASP A 80 10.92 -0.39 9.91
N ASP A 81 10.19 -1.33 9.29
CA ASP A 81 10.48 -2.77 9.41
C ASP A 81 11.91 -3.10 8.96
N ILE A 82 12.37 -2.50 7.84
CA ILE A 82 13.72 -2.69 7.31
C ILE A 82 14.75 -2.13 8.28
N PHE A 83 14.50 -0.94 8.82
CA PHE A 83 15.37 -0.33 9.83
C PHE A 83 15.50 -1.24 11.06
N TRP A 84 14.39 -1.79 11.57
CA TRP A 84 14.45 -2.67 12.74
C TRP A 84 15.11 -4.02 12.43
N LEU A 85 14.87 -4.57 11.24
CA LEU A 85 15.55 -5.79 10.80
C LEU A 85 17.06 -5.58 10.76
N ASP A 86 17.53 -4.47 10.19
CA ASP A 86 18.95 -4.11 10.14
C ASP A 86 19.58 -4.09 11.54
N GLN A 87 18.91 -3.47 12.52
CA GLN A 87 19.37 -3.46 13.91
C GLN A 87 19.44 -4.86 14.55
N CYS A 88 18.49 -5.75 14.21
CA CYS A 88 18.49 -7.12 14.71
C CYS A 88 19.55 -8.01 14.04
N LEU A 89 19.98 -7.70 12.82
CA LEU A 89 21.02 -8.44 12.09
C LEU A 89 22.42 -8.30 12.71
N GLU A 90 22.62 -7.35 13.62
CA GLU A 90 23.83 -7.20 14.44
C GLU A 90 23.97 -8.29 15.55
N ALA A 91 22.97 -9.16 15.74
CA ALA A 91 23.06 -10.26 16.69
C ALA A 91 24.11 -11.32 16.29
N SER A 92 24.51 -12.15 17.25
CA SER A 92 25.61 -13.13 17.05
C SER A 92 25.29 -14.19 15.99
N THR A 93 24.01 -14.54 15.81
CA THR A 93 23.58 -15.49 14.78
C THR A 93 22.32 -15.01 14.08
N LEU A 94 22.17 -15.37 12.80
CA LEU A 94 20.97 -15.06 12.02
C LEU A 94 19.69 -15.61 12.66
N LYS A 95 19.77 -16.75 13.35
CA LYS A 95 18.62 -17.31 14.09
C LYS A 95 18.19 -16.36 15.21
N GLU A 96 19.12 -15.84 15.99
CA GLU A 96 18.84 -14.88 17.06
C GLU A 96 18.29 -13.57 16.48
N SER A 97 18.87 -13.08 15.38
CA SER A 97 18.38 -11.88 14.68
C SER A 97 16.90 -11.99 14.29
N LEU A 98 16.52 -13.11 13.65
CA LEU A 98 15.14 -13.28 13.18
C LEU A 98 14.14 -13.48 14.32
N VAL A 99 14.57 -14.12 15.42
CA VAL A 99 13.75 -14.24 16.64
C VAL A 99 13.53 -12.86 17.26
N GLN A 100 14.60 -12.09 17.46
CA GLN A 100 14.52 -10.73 18.00
C GLN A 100 13.64 -9.82 17.15
N PHE A 101 13.74 -9.92 15.83
CA PHE A 101 12.91 -9.13 14.92
C PHE A 101 11.42 -9.48 15.02
N SER A 102 11.06 -10.74 15.29
CA SER A 102 9.65 -11.13 15.50
C SER A 102 9.09 -10.78 16.89
N GLU A 103 9.96 -10.47 17.85
CA GLU A 103 9.55 -10.04 19.20
C GLU A 103 9.38 -8.52 19.31
N LYS A 104 9.87 -7.79 18.30
CA LYS A 104 9.76 -6.33 18.15
C LYS A 104 8.40 -5.91 17.62
#